data_AF-A0AAV1RXG6-F1
#
_entry.id   AF-A0AAV1RXG6-F1
#
_cell.length_a   1.000
_cell.length_b   1.000
_cell.length_c   1.000
_cell.angle_alpha   90.00
_cell.angle_beta   90.00
_cell.angle_gamma   90.00
#
_symmetry.space_group_name_H-M   'P 1'
#
loop_
_entity.id
_entity.type
_entity.pdbx_description
1 polymer ?
#
loop_
_entity_poly.entity_id
_entity_poly.type
_entity_poly.pdbx_seq_one_letter_code
_entity_poly.pdbx_strand_id
1 'polypeptide(L)'
;MLARVKLEKGCKSRGIKLSGALAAAGLIAAHSTKDLSDHQREKYAVVTLIDCRSILDPVLSSDYMGFYHSAILNTHDVSGGENLWDLAKRCYTAYSNAKNNNKHFTDMGDLNFLMCKAIENPGLTPSSSLRTAFISVFEDPVTDDTNEMHGEVGVEDYVGCSSVHGVGPSVAIFDTIRDGRLDCACVYPSPLHSRDQMQKLIDDMKKILVDGCANGESES
;
A
#
# COMPACT_ATOMS: atom_id res chain seq x y z
N MET A 1 17.66 4.48 11.35
CA MET A 1 17.13 4.68 12.72
C MET A 1 16.26 5.94 12.83
N LEU A 2 16.74 7.14 12.43
CA LEU A 2 15.95 8.39 12.52
C LEU A 2 14.66 8.41 11.65
N ALA A 3 14.68 7.86 10.44
CA ALA A 3 13.53 7.94 9.51
C ALA A 3 12.28 7.11 9.95
N ARG A 4 12.44 5.87 10.45
CA ARG A 4 11.33 5.05 11.01
C ARG A 4 10.70 5.73 12.21
N VAL A 5 11.52 6.19 13.15
CA VAL A 5 11.04 6.83 14.39
C VAL A 5 10.19 8.05 14.07
N LYS A 6 10.56 8.84 13.06
CA LYS A 6 9.77 10.00 12.64
C LYS A 6 8.48 9.61 11.94
N LEU A 7 8.50 8.64 11.02
CA LEU A 7 7.31 8.23 10.27
C LEU A 7 6.26 7.54 11.17
N GLU A 8 6.68 6.58 12.01
CA GLU A 8 5.77 5.93 12.96
C GLU A 8 5.20 6.92 13.98
N LYS A 9 6.02 7.85 14.51
CA LYS A 9 5.53 8.90 15.42
C LYS A 9 4.58 9.85 14.68
N GLY A 10 4.86 10.18 13.43
CA GLY A 10 4.00 10.99 12.57
C GLY A 10 2.61 10.36 12.40
N CYS A 11 2.58 9.06 12.09
CA CYS A 11 1.34 8.28 12.00
C CYS A 11 0.61 8.20 13.36
N LYS A 12 1.31 7.83 14.44
CA LYS A 12 0.73 7.68 15.78
C LYS A 12 0.13 8.99 16.32
N SER A 13 0.85 10.11 16.19
CA SER A 13 0.36 11.44 16.62
C SER A 13 -0.91 11.90 15.90
N ARG A 14 -1.17 11.35 14.70
CA ARG A 14 -2.34 11.65 13.88
C ARG A 14 -3.45 10.60 13.99
N GLY A 15 -3.23 9.54 14.77
CA GLY A 15 -4.17 8.44 14.91
C GLY A 15 -4.37 7.62 13.63
N ILE A 16 -3.31 7.50 12.81
CA ILE A 16 -3.35 6.75 11.54
C ILE A 16 -2.30 5.63 11.53
N LYS A 17 -2.48 4.65 10.65
CA LYS A 17 -1.48 3.60 10.39
C LYS A 17 -0.50 4.01 9.29
N LEU A 18 0.65 3.31 9.23
CA LEU A 18 1.70 3.51 8.20
C LEU A 18 1.15 3.38 6.78
N SER A 19 0.22 2.45 6.59
CA SER A 19 -0.51 2.22 5.35
C SER A 19 -1.17 3.47 4.77
N GLY A 20 -1.72 4.35 5.62
CA GLY A 20 -2.26 5.64 5.20
C GLY A 20 -1.20 6.57 4.62
N ALA A 21 -0.02 6.63 5.24
CA ALA A 21 1.10 7.44 4.75
C ALA A 21 1.70 6.89 3.46
N LEU A 22 1.85 5.56 3.34
CA LEU A 22 2.34 4.91 2.13
C LEU A 22 1.39 5.11 0.94
N ALA A 23 0.08 4.92 1.18
CA ALA A 23 -0.94 5.19 0.17
C ALA A 23 -0.88 6.64 -0.29
N ALA A 24 -0.91 7.61 0.63
CA ALA A 24 -0.86 9.03 0.31
C ALA A 24 0.40 9.43 -0.48
N ALA A 25 1.58 8.97 -0.05
CA ALA A 25 2.83 9.23 -0.78
C ALA A 25 2.78 8.65 -2.20
N GLY A 26 2.25 7.45 -2.38
CA GLY A 26 2.06 6.85 -3.70
C GLY A 26 1.12 7.65 -4.58
N LEU A 27 0.00 8.11 -4.03
CA LEU A 27 -0.98 8.92 -4.76
C LEU A 27 -0.41 10.28 -5.20
N ILE A 28 0.29 10.98 -4.30
CA ILE A 28 0.93 12.28 -4.60
C ILE A 28 2.02 12.09 -5.65
N ALA A 29 2.88 11.09 -5.49
CA ALA A 29 3.92 10.78 -6.46
C ALA A 29 3.32 10.51 -7.84
N ALA A 30 2.27 9.67 -7.91
CA ALA A 30 1.59 9.37 -9.16
C ALA A 30 0.95 10.59 -9.82
N HIS A 31 0.32 11.47 -9.03
CA HIS A 31 -0.23 12.73 -9.54
C HIS A 31 0.87 13.63 -10.10
N SER A 32 2.00 13.76 -9.40
CA SER A 32 3.14 14.58 -9.83
C SER A 32 3.80 14.12 -11.13
N THR A 33 3.61 12.85 -11.53
CA THR A 33 4.08 12.37 -12.84
C THR A 33 3.25 12.88 -14.01
N LYS A 34 2.03 13.34 -13.74
CA LYS A 34 1.15 13.92 -14.76
C LYS A 34 1.40 15.42 -14.78
N ASP A 35 1.70 15.97 -15.96
CA ASP A 35 1.87 17.41 -16.17
C ASP A 35 0.51 18.12 -16.16
N LEU A 36 -0.14 18.11 -14.99
CA LEU A 36 -1.47 18.67 -14.76
C LEU A 36 -1.36 19.96 -13.96
N SER A 37 -2.26 20.91 -14.23
CA SER A 37 -2.37 22.11 -13.41
C SER A 37 -2.74 21.76 -11.97
N ASP A 38 -2.31 22.58 -11.00
CA ASP A 38 -2.57 22.34 -9.57
C ASP A 38 -4.06 22.17 -9.22
N HIS A 39 -4.94 22.82 -10.00
CA HIS A 39 -6.39 22.75 -9.80
C HIS A 39 -7.03 21.47 -10.33
N GLN A 40 -6.34 20.70 -11.18
CA GLN A 40 -6.89 19.50 -11.77
C GLN A 40 -6.83 18.34 -10.76
N ARG A 41 -8.01 17.79 -10.48
CA ARG A 41 -8.19 16.62 -9.61
C ARG A 41 -8.21 15.35 -10.43
N GLU A 42 -7.49 14.35 -9.95
CA GLU A 42 -7.51 13.00 -10.49
C GLU A 42 -7.96 12.04 -9.40
N LYS A 43 -8.76 11.04 -9.80
CA LYS A 43 -9.26 10.02 -8.89
C LYS A 43 -8.35 8.80 -8.92
N TYR A 44 -7.86 8.41 -7.76
CA TYR A 44 -7.04 7.23 -7.58
C TYR A 44 -7.72 6.24 -6.65
N ALA A 45 -7.54 4.95 -6.94
CA ALA A 45 -8.03 3.86 -6.11
C ALA A 45 -6.88 3.27 -5.28
N VAL A 46 -7.17 2.98 -4.01
CA VAL A 46 -6.27 2.33 -3.05
C VAL A 46 -6.95 1.05 -2.57
N VAL A 47 -6.21 -0.07 -2.59
CA VAL A 47 -6.62 -1.32 -1.97
C VAL A 47 -5.84 -1.52 -0.68
N THR A 48 -6.54 -1.65 0.45
CA THR A 48 -5.90 -2.01 1.73
C THR A 48 -6.18 -3.46 2.06
N LEU A 49 -5.12 -4.24 2.24
CA LEU A 49 -5.19 -5.66 2.62
C LEU A 49 -5.26 -5.81 4.14
N ILE A 50 -6.19 -6.63 4.63
CA ILE A 50 -6.49 -6.81 6.06
C ILE A 50 -6.26 -8.27 6.41
N ASP A 51 -5.42 -8.57 7.40
CA ASP A 51 -5.31 -9.95 7.91
C ASP A 51 -6.59 -10.32 8.68
N CYS A 52 -7.33 -11.30 8.16
CA CYS A 52 -8.58 -11.77 8.74
C CYS A 52 -8.38 -12.87 9.78
N ARG A 53 -7.16 -13.37 10.03
CA ARG A 53 -6.93 -14.50 10.96
C ARG A 53 -7.57 -14.31 12.34
N SER A 54 -7.55 -13.08 12.86
CA SER A 54 -8.11 -12.71 14.17
C SER A 54 -9.64 -12.78 14.25
N ILE A 55 -10.33 -12.83 13.11
CA ILE A 55 -11.80 -12.84 13.01
C ILE A 55 -12.36 -14.15 12.41
N LEU A 56 -11.50 -15.14 12.16
CA LEU A 56 -11.92 -16.49 11.74
C LEU A 56 -12.40 -17.31 12.93
N ASP A 57 -13.18 -18.36 12.65
CA ASP A 57 -13.60 -19.36 13.63
C ASP A 57 -13.13 -20.76 13.18
N PRO A 58 -12.11 -21.36 13.84
CA PRO A 58 -11.36 -20.81 14.96
C PRO A 58 -10.41 -19.67 14.56
N VAL A 59 -10.04 -18.82 15.52
CA VAL A 59 -8.99 -17.81 15.34
C VAL A 59 -7.67 -18.52 14.99
N LEU A 60 -6.97 -18.02 13.96
CA LEU A 60 -5.72 -18.60 13.48
C LEU A 60 -4.51 -17.77 13.95
N SER A 61 -3.40 -18.44 14.28
CA SER A 61 -2.11 -17.75 14.47
C SER A 61 -1.45 -17.43 13.12
N SER A 62 -0.44 -16.56 13.15
CA SER A 62 0.40 -16.22 12.00
C SER A 62 1.15 -17.43 11.40
N ASP A 63 1.29 -18.52 12.16
CA ASP A 63 2.01 -19.73 11.74
C ASP A 63 1.25 -20.55 10.69
N TYR A 64 -0.06 -20.29 10.56
CA TYR A 64 -0.88 -20.93 9.54
C TYR A 64 -0.57 -20.34 8.16
N MET A 65 0.01 -21.18 7.29
CA MET A 65 0.32 -20.82 5.91
C MET A 65 -0.95 -20.68 5.08
N GLY A 66 -1.05 -19.57 4.34
CA GLY A 66 -2.16 -19.31 3.43
C GLY A 66 -2.42 -17.82 3.22
N PHE A 67 -3.28 -17.52 2.25
CA PHE A 67 -3.76 -16.17 2.00
C PHE A 67 -5.04 -15.92 2.79
N TYR A 68 -4.88 -15.33 3.98
CA TYR A 68 -6.00 -15.00 4.90
C TYR A 68 -6.36 -13.52 4.88
N HIS A 69 -6.00 -12.82 3.81
CA HIS A 69 -6.28 -11.39 3.70
C HIS A 69 -7.61 -11.15 2.99
N SER A 70 -8.38 -10.21 3.54
CA SER A 70 -9.42 -9.50 2.78
C SER A 70 -8.85 -8.20 2.21
N ALA A 71 -9.61 -7.55 1.33
CA ALA A 71 -9.27 -6.30 0.70
C ALA A 71 -10.43 -5.30 0.80
N ILE A 72 -10.11 -4.03 1.08
CA ILE A 72 -11.04 -2.91 0.98
C ILE A 72 -10.56 -1.98 -0.13
N LEU A 73 -11.46 -1.62 -1.04
CA LEU A 73 -11.22 -0.64 -2.09
C LEU A 73 -11.79 0.73 -1.68
N ASN A 74 -10.95 1.75 -1.66
CA ASN A 74 -11.32 3.15 -1.50
C ASN A 74 -10.85 3.98 -2.69
N THR A 75 -11.57 5.06 -3.00
CA THR A 75 -11.16 6.02 -4.03
C THR A 75 -10.94 7.39 -3.41
N HIS A 76 -9.95 8.12 -3.92
CA HIS A 76 -9.51 9.40 -3.41
C HIS A 76 -9.28 10.37 -4.57
N ASP A 77 -9.84 11.56 -4.47
CA ASP A 77 -9.53 12.67 -5.38
C ASP A 77 -8.26 13.38 -4.88
N VAL A 78 -7.31 13.58 -5.78
CA VAL A 78 -5.97 14.14 -5.50
C VAL A 78 -5.72 15.31 -6.45
N SER A 79 -5.29 16.45 -5.93
CA SER A 79 -4.88 17.64 -6.69
C SER A 79 -3.41 17.96 -6.49
N GLY A 80 -2.88 18.91 -7.28
CA GLY A 80 -1.55 19.45 -7.04
C GLY A 80 -1.46 20.15 -5.67
N GLY A 81 -0.29 20.07 -5.04
CA GLY A 81 -0.04 20.68 -3.71
C GLY A 81 -0.65 19.94 -2.52
N GLU A 82 -1.11 18.70 -2.69
CA GLU A 82 -1.62 17.87 -1.57
C GLU A 82 -0.57 17.68 -0.46
N ASN A 83 -0.97 17.93 0.78
CA ASN A 83 -0.14 17.66 1.95
C ASN A 83 -0.18 16.16 2.27
N LEU A 84 0.99 15.56 2.51
CA LEU A 84 1.12 14.14 2.86
C LEU A 84 0.17 13.72 3.98
N TRP A 85 0.16 14.47 5.08
CA TRP A 85 -0.53 14.07 6.29
C TRP A 85 -2.04 14.23 6.19
N ASP A 86 -2.51 15.26 5.47
CA ASP A 86 -3.94 15.45 5.21
C ASP A 86 -4.49 14.34 4.33
N LEU A 87 -3.77 14.02 3.23
CA LEU A 87 -4.15 12.91 2.37
C LEU A 87 -4.04 11.56 3.10
N ALA A 88 -2.99 11.35 3.91
CA ALA A 88 -2.82 10.12 4.69
C ALA A 88 -3.96 9.91 5.68
N LYS A 89 -4.39 10.99 6.36
CA LYS A 89 -5.56 10.96 7.25
C LYS A 89 -6.84 10.66 6.50
N ARG A 90 -7.04 11.26 5.33
CA ARG A 90 -8.20 10.99 4.47
C ARG A 90 -8.23 9.54 3.98
N CYS A 91 -7.10 9.00 3.51
CA CYS A 91 -6.95 7.60 3.12
C CYS A 91 -7.29 6.66 4.27
N TYR A 92 -6.66 6.86 5.43
CA TYR A 92 -6.88 6.01 6.60
C TYR A 92 -8.31 6.11 7.15
N THR A 93 -8.91 7.31 7.17
CA THR A 93 -10.29 7.50 7.64
C THR A 93 -11.29 6.80 6.74
N ALA A 94 -11.14 6.90 5.41
CA ALA A 94 -12.02 6.20 4.48
C ALA A 94 -11.92 4.68 4.63
N TYR A 95 -10.69 4.18 4.78
CA TYR A 95 -10.40 2.77 5.02
C TYR A 95 -11.00 2.28 6.34
N SER A 96 -10.72 2.95 7.46
CA SER A 96 -11.17 2.54 8.79
C SER A 96 -12.69 2.57 8.90
N ASN A 97 -13.34 3.59 8.34
CA ASN A 97 -14.81 3.63 8.25
C ASN A 97 -15.37 2.45 7.44
N ALA A 98 -14.74 2.12 6.29
CA ALA A 98 -15.16 0.98 5.50
C ALA A 98 -14.97 -0.35 6.25
N LYS A 99 -13.85 -0.52 6.96
CA LYS A 99 -13.59 -1.71 7.79
C LYS A 99 -14.63 -1.85 8.90
N ASN A 100 -14.91 -0.77 9.63
CA ASN A 100 -15.90 -0.73 10.71
C ASN A 100 -17.32 -1.03 10.23
N ASN A 101 -17.61 -0.74 8.96
CA ASN A 101 -18.88 -1.08 8.29
C ASN A 101 -18.85 -2.46 7.61
N ASN A 102 -17.89 -3.33 7.96
CA ASN A 102 -17.77 -4.69 7.42
C ASN A 102 -17.60 -4.78 5.90
N LYS A 103 -17.13 -3.71 5.27
CA LYS A 103 -16.97 -3.63 3.81
C LYS A 103 -15.97 -4.67 3.26
N HIS A 104 -15.04 -5.14 4.10
CA HIS A 104 -14.10 -6.22 3.78
C HIS A 104 -14.80 -7.57 3.50
N PHE A 105 -16.06 -7.77 3.92
CA PHE A 105 -16.82 -8.96 3.54
C PHE A 105 -17.63 -8.78 2.25
N THR A 106 -18.05 -7.56 1.95
CA THR A 106 -18.85 -7.26 0.75
C THR A 106 -17.96 -6.98 -0.47
N ASP A 107 -16.90 -6.19 -0.31
CA ASP A 107 -15.96 -5.83 -1.39
C ASP A 107 -15.24 -7.05 -1.95
N MET A 108 -14.99 -8.08 -1.14
CA MET A 108 -14.34 -9.30 -1.62
C MET A 108 -15.18 -10.02 -2.67
N GLY A 109 -16.52 -9.94 -2.59
CA GLY A 109 -17.39 -10.48 -3.64
C GLY A 109 -17.15 -9.78 -4.98
N ASP A 110 -17.12 -8.45 -4.97
CA ASP A 110 -16.88 -7.63 -6.15
C ASP A 110 -15.46 -7.83 -6.71
N LEU A 111 -14.46 -7.85 -5.83
CA LEU A 111 -13.06 -8.07 -6.22
C LEU A 111 -12.86 -9.47 -6.82
N ASN A 112 -13.45 -10.50 -6.22
CA ASN A 112 -13.40 -11.86 -6.76
C ASN A 112 -14.11 -11.94 -8.11
N PHE A 113 -15.28 -11.33 -8.24
CA PHE A 113 -16.00 -11.28 -9.51
C PHE A 113 -15.17 -10.59 -10.61
N LEU A 114 -14.59 -9.43 -10.31
CA LEU A 114 -13.70 -8.71 -11.24
C LEU A 114 -12.48 -9.56 -11.61
N MET A 115 -11.88 -10.24 -10.64
CA MET A 115 -10.77 -11.17 -10.89
C MET A 115 -11.16 -12.33 -11.79
N CYS A 116 -12.30 -12.98 -11.54
CA CYS A 116 -12.81 -14.05 -12.41
C CYS A 116 -13.05 -13.55 -13.83
N LYS A 117 -13.71 -12.40 -14.01
CA LYS A 117 -13.97 -11.84 -15.34
C LYS A 117 -12.71 -11.52 -16.10
N ALA A 118 -11.71 -11.03 -15.40
CA ALA A 118 -10.41 -10.71 -15.95
C ALA A 118 -9.63 -11.97 -16.37
N ILE A 119 -9.71 -13.05 -15.59
CA ILE A 119 -9.13 -14.37 -15.93
C ILE A 119 -9.84 -14.98 -17.14
N GLU A 120 -11.17 -14.89 -17.19
CA GLU A 120 -11.98 -15.41 -18.30
C GLU A 120 -11.74 -14.66 -19.61
N ASN A 121 -11.37 -13.38 -19.52
CA ASN A 121 -11.25 -12.51 -20.69
C ASN A 121 -9.95 -11.70 -20.64
N PRO A 122 -8.78 -12.37 -20.75
CA PRO A 122 -7.50 -11.70 -20.64
C PRO A 122 -7.33 -10.63 -21.73
N GLY A 123 -8.03 -10.68 -22.87
CA GLY A 123 -7.98 -9.66 -23.92
C GLY A 123 -8.86 -8.42 -23.70
N LEU A 124 -9.55 -8.27 -22.57
CA LEU A 124 -10.52 -7.18 -22.32
C LEU A 124 -9.93 -5.77 -22.41
N THR A 125 -8.62 -5.63 -22.26
CA THR A 125 -7.94 -4.34 -22.37
C THR A 125 -6.85 -4.40 -23.45
N PRO A 126 -6.46 -3.26 -24.05
CA PRO A 126 -5.44 -3.21 -25.11
C PRO A 126 -4.06 -3.80 -24.75
N SER A 127 -3.84 -4.17 -23.49
CA SER A 127 -2.60 -4.80 -22.99
C SER A 127 -2.86 -6.00 -22.09
N SER A 128 -4.07 -6.56 -22.11
CA SER A 128 -4.47 -7.66 -21.22
C SER A 128 -4.23 -7.43 -19.73
N SER A 129 -4.24 -6.16 -19.33
CA SER A 129 -4.06 -5.70 -17.96
C SER A 129 -5.33 -5.02 -17.47
N LEU A 130 -5.97 -5.59 -16.46
CA LEU A 130 -7.12 -5.00 -15.78
C LEU A 130 -6.63 -4.42 -14.43
N ARG A 131 -6.32 -3.12 -14.44
CA ARG A 131 -5.89 -2.40 -13.24
C ARG A 131 -7.11 -1.95 -12.43
N THR A 132 -7.37 -2.60 -11.31
CA THR A 132 -8.54 -2.33 -10.45
C THR A 132 -8.30 -1.19 -9.46
N ALA A 133 -7.03 -0.89 -9.19
CA ALA A 133 -6.58 0.18 -8.33
C ALA A 133 -5.21 0.69 -8.76
N PHE A 134 -4.81 1.86 -8.24
CA PHE A 134 -3.45 2.35 -8.46
C PHE A 134 -2.46 1.63 -7.53
N ILE A 135 -2.71 1.66 -6.22
CA ILE A 135 -1.78 1.13 -5.22
C ILE A 135 -2.48 0.17 -4.25
N SER A 136 -1.77 -0.89 -3.84
CA SER A 136 -2.14 -1.69 -2.67
C SER A 136 -1.10 -1.63 -1.56
N VAL A 137 -1.60 -1.61 -0.32
CA VAL A 137 -0.82 -1.60 0.92
C VAL A 137 -1.43 -2.58 1.92
N PHE A 138 -0.64 -3.08 2.87
CA PHE A 138 -1.19 -3.80 4.03
C PHE A 138 -1.74 -2.83 5.07
N GLU A 139 -2.74 -3.24 5.85
CA GLU A 139 -3.21 -2.46 7.00
C GLU A 139 -2.08 -2.27 8.02
N ASP A 140 -1.44 -3.39 8.38
CA ASP A 140 -0.42 -3.50 9.40
C ASP A 140 0.88 -4.02 8.77
N PRO A 141 2.03 -3.36 9.02
CA PRO A 141 3.31 -3.88 8.58
C PRO A 141 3.65 -5.18 9.30
N VAL A 142 4.36 -6.07 8.60
CA VAL A 142 5.07 -7.17 9.26
C VAL A 142 6.26 -6.58 10.01
N THR A 143 6.48 -7.00 11.26
CA THR A 143 7.71 -6.67 11.99
C THR A 143 8.57 -7.92 12.06
N ASP A 144 9.78 -7.83 11.52
CA ASP A 144 10.77 -8.89 11.53
C ASP A 144 12.13 -8.32 11.90
N ASP A 145 12.48 -8.44 13.18
CA ASP A 145 13.80 -8.04 13.67
C ASP A 145 14.77 -9.21 13.47
N THR A 146 16.02 -8.91 13.10
CA THR A 146 17.06 -9.92 12.99
C THR A 146 17.19 -10.71 14.29
N ASN A 147 17.07 -12.03 14.18
CA ASN A 147 17.15 -12.94 15.31
C ASN A 147 18.29 -13.96 15.10
N GLU A 148 18.73 -14.59 16.19
CA GLU A 148 19.84 -15.56 16.18
C GLU A 148 19.56 -16.72 15.22
N MET A 149 18.30 -17.13 15.09
CA MET A 149 17.92 -18.22 14.18
C MET A 149 18.21 -17.90 12.72
N HIS A 150 18.00 -16.67 12.23
CA HIS A 150 18.35 -16.31 10.85
C HIS A 150 19.82 -16.62 10.53
N GLY A 151 20.72 -16.36 11.48
CA GLY A 151 22.14 -16.70 11.38
C GLY A 151 22.39 -18.21 11.41
N GLU A 152 21.71 -18.95 12.28
CA GLU A 152 21.85 -20.41 12.39
C GLU A 152 21.41 -21.15 11.11
N VAL A 153 20.36 -20.70 10.43
CA VAL A 153 19.88 -21.29 9.17
C VAL A 153 20.55 -20.70 7.92
N GLY A 154 21.42 -19.68 8.07
CA GLY A 154 22.12 -19.05 6.95
C GLY A 154 21.24 -18.18 6.07
N VAL A 155 20.15 -17.60 6.61
CA VAL A 155 19.30 -16.66 5.89
C VAL A 155 19.98 -15.29 5.85
N GLU A 156 20.43 -14.87 4.67
CA GLU A 156 21.10 -13.58 4.47
C GLU A 156 20.10 -12.43 4.20
N ASP A 157 19.11 -12.67 3.35
CA ASP A 157 18.05 -11.72 3.01
C ASP A 157 16.85 -12.47 2.41
N TYR A 158 15.67 -11.87 2.46
CA TYR A 158 14.47 -12.40 1.82
C TYR A 158 13.50 -11.28 1.48
N VAL A 159 12.71 -11.43 0.42
CA VAL A 159 11.66 -10.46 0.05
C VAL A 159 10.31 -11.17 0.01
N GLY A 160 9.36 -10.70 0.81
CA GLY A 160 7.98 -11.14 0.76
C GLY A 160 7.22 -10.41 -0.34
N CYS A 161 6.63 -11.13 -1.28
CA CYS A 161 5.70 -10.54 -2.25
C CYS A 161 4.63 -11.52 -2.70
N SER A 162 3.45 -10.97 -3.01
CA SER A 162 2.40 -11.67 -3.76
C SER A 162 2.11 -10.91 -5.06
N SER A 163 2.09 -11.61 -6.19
CA SER A 163 1.74 -11.02 -7.48
C SER A 163 0.71 -11.87 -8.19
N VAL A 164 -0.35 -11.24 -8.70
CA VAL A 164 -1.31 -11.86 -9.62
C VAL A 164 -1.09 -11.22 -10.99
N HIS A 165 -0.69 -12.03 -11.97
CA HIS A 165 -0.47 -11.54 -13.32
C HIS A 165 -1.81 -11.19 -14.00
N GLY A 166 -1.84 -10.07 -14.72
CA GLY A 166 -3.00 -9.67 -15.55
C GLY A 166 -4.10 -8.89 -14.83
N VAL A 167 -4.28 -9.05 -13.51
CA VAL A 167 -5.39 -8.40 -12.76
C VAL A 167 -4.92 -7.85 -11.42
N GLY A 168 -5.41 -6.66 -11.01
CA GLY A 168 -5.19 -6.12 -9.67
C GLY A 168 -4.65 -4.69 -9.64
N PRO A 169 -4.06 -4.24 -8.53
CA PRO A 169 -3.45 -2.91 -8.42
C PRO A 169 -2.27 -2.70 -9.39
N SER A 170 -2.03 -1.47 -9.84
CA SER A 170 -0.85 -1.15 -10.68
C SER A 170 0.46 -1.29 -9.92
N VAL A 171 0.45 -1.01 -8.63
CA VAL A 171 1.62 -1.10 -7.74
C VAL A 171 1.19 -1.75 -6.44
N ALA A 172 2.00 -2.65 -5.91
CA ALA A 172 1.89 -3.12 -4.54
C ALA A 172 3.12 -2.71 -3.74
N ILE A 173 2.90 -2.16 -2.55
CA ILE A 173 3.94 -1.85 -1.58
C ILE A 173 3.76 -2.80 -0.40
N PHE A 174 4.72 -3.69 -0.23
CA PHE A 174 4.76 -4.63 0.88
C PHE A 174 5.77 -4.13 1.91
N ASP A 175 5.26 -3.47 2.94
CA ASP A 175 6.05 -2.91 4.03
C ASP A 175 6.39 -3.95 5.09
N THR A 176 7.67 -4.00 5.43
CA THR A 176 8.22 -4.77 6.55
C THR A 176 9.04 -3.82 7.40
N ILE A 177 8.95 -3.98 8.71
CA ILE A 177 9.77 -3.28 9.66
C ILE A 177 10.90 -4.23 10.06
N ARG A 178 12.12 -3.95 9.58
CA ARG A 178 13.33 -4.71 9.90
C ARG A 178 14.32 -3.87 10.68
N ASP A 179 14.73 -4.34 11.85
CA ASP A 179 15.78 -3.72 12.69
C ASP A 179 15.60 -2.20 12.88
N GLY A 180 14.38 -1.75 13.18
CA GLY A 180 14.18 -0.32 13.32
C GLY A 180 14.07 0.46 12.00
N ARG A 181 13.85 -0.19 10.85
CA ARG A 181 13.78 0.45 9.54
C ARG A 181 12.58 -0.02 8.73
N LEU A 182 12.03 0.90 7.95
CA LEU A 182 11.03 0.57 6.95
C LEU A 182 11.76 0.00 5.73
N ASP A 183 11.46 -1.26 5.43
CA ASP A 183 11.83 -1.95 4.21
C ASP A 183 10.55 -2.18 3.39
N CYS A 184 10.58 -1.88 2.10
CA CYS A 184 9.40 -1.98 1.24
C CYS A 184 9.75 -2.71 -0.05
N ALA A 185 9.08 -3.82 -0.31
CA ALA A 185 9.09 -4.43 -1.63
C ALA A 185 8.08 -3.70 -2.52
N CYS A 186 8.55 -3.14 -3.65
CA CYS A 186 7.70 -2.57 -4.68
C CYS A 186 7.49 -3.59 -5.80
N VAL A 187 6.24 -3.99 -6.02
CA VAL A 187 5.87 -4.96 -7.05
C VAL A 187 4.92 -4.32 -8.04
N TYR A 188 5.23 -4.49 -9.33
CA TYR A 188 4.48 -3.89 -10.43
C TYR A 188 4.54 -4.79 -11.67
N PRO A 189 3.55 -4.72 -12.57
CA PRO A 189 3.53 -5.51 -13.80
C PRO A 189 4.52 -4.95 -14.84
N SER A 190 5.51 -5.75 -15.22
CA SER A 190 6.34 -5.53 -16.41
C SER A 190 5.78 -6.37 -17.58
N PRO A 191 5.71 -5.86 -18.82
CA PRO A 191 6.30 -4.59 -19.30
C PRO A 191 5.36 -3.37 -19.22
N LEU A 192 4.21 -3.47 -18.54
CA LEU A 192 3.25 -2.36 -18.43
C LEU A 192 3.89 -1.10 -17.82
N HIS A 193 4.70 -1.29 -16.77
CA HIS A 193 5.54 -0.24 -16.21
C HIS A 193 7.01 -0.56 -16.44
N SER A 194 7.77 0.43 -16.89
CA SER A 194 9.22 0.30 -17.03
C SER A 194 9.91 0.42 -15.68
N ARG A 195 11.13 -0.11 -15.58
CA ARG A 195 11.95 0.02 -14.36
C ARG A 195 12.23 1.49 -14.03
N ASP A 196 12.56 2.31 -15.01
CA ASP A 196 12.89 3.72 -14.79
C ASP A 196 11.68 4.53 -14.33
N GLN A 197 10.51 4.27 -14.92
CA GLN A 197 9.25 4.89 -14.48
C GLN A 197 8.95 4.57 -13.01
N MET A 198 9.08 3.29 -12.64
CA MET A 198 8.80 2.84 -11.29
C MET A 198 9.85 3.30 -10.28
N GLN A 199 11.12 3.36 -10.70
CA GLN A 199 12.19 3.90 -9.88
C GLN A 199 11.92 5.38 -9.54
N LYS A 200 11.57 6.19 -10.56
CA LYS A 200 11.19 7.58 -10.35
C LYS A 200 10.01 7.73 -9.39
N LEU A 201 8.95 6.94 -9.58
CA LEU A 201 7.78 6.95 -8.69
C LEU A 201 8.19 6.67 -7.23
N ILE A 202 9.02 5.65 -6.99
CA ILE A 202 9.47 5.28 -5.65
C ILE A 202 10.38 6.34 -5.04
N ASP A 203 11.25 6.97 -5.83
CA ASP A 203 12.12 8.03 -5.33
C ASP A 203 11.32 9.28 -4.97
N ASP A 204 10.29 9.62 -5.74
CA ASP A 204 9.36 10.70 -5.41
C ASP A 204 8.56 10.36 -4.13
N MET A 205 8.08 9.12 -3.99
CA MET A 205 7.42 8.65 -2.75
C MET A 205 8.33 8.80 -1.53
N LYS A 206 9.59 8.37 -1.63
CA LYS A 206 10.57 8.50 -0.54
C LYS A 206 10.77 9.97 -0.17
N LYS A 207 10.92 10.84 -1.16
CA LYS A 207 11.08 12.28 -0.94
C LYS A 207 9.87 12.85 -0.19
N ILE A 208 8.65 12.54 -0.65
CA ILE A 208 7.41 12.99 0.00
C ILE A 208 7.33 12.53 1.46
N LEU A 209 7.67 11.27 1.75
CA LEU A 209 7.67 10.72 3.11
C LEU A 209 8.71 11.41 4.01
N VAL A 210 9.91 11.66 3.49
CA VAL A 210 10.99 12.34 4.23
C VAL A 210 10.64 13.81 4.49
N ASP A 211 10.19 14.53 3.46
CA ASP A 211 9.83 15.95 3.56
C ASP A 211 8.64 16.14 4.52
N GLY A 212 7.64 15.26 4.44
CA GLY A 212 6.50 15.27 5.37
C GLY A 212 6.91 15.03 6.83
N CYS A 213 7.94 14.22 7.07
CA CYS A 213 8.49 14.04 8.42
C CYS A 213 9.28 15.26 8.93
N ALA A 214 9.92 16.02 8.04
CA ALA A 214 10.67 17.22 8.41
C ALA A 214 9.75 18.41 8.73
N ASN A 215 8.70 18.61 7.94
CA ASN A 215 7.76 19.72 8.12
C ASN A 215 6.82 19.57 9.34
N GLY A 216 6.74 18.37 9.92
CA GLY A 216 5.95 18.11 11.13
C GLY A 216 6.62 18.57 12.44
N GLU A 217 7.88 19.00 12.40
CA GLU A 217 8.64 19.45 13.58
C GLU A 217 8.53 20.98 13.82
N SER A 218 7.98 21.74 12.88
CA SER A 218 7.83 23.21 12.97
C SER A 218 6.49 23.68 13.54
N GLU A 219 5.55 22.78 13.80
CA GLU A 219 4.21 23.10 14.32
C GLU A 219 3.95 22.56 15.75
N SER A 220 4.99 22.08 16.43
CA SER A 220 4.91 21.57 17.81
C SER A 220 5.68 22.44 18.80
#